data_AF-A0AAW4Z8A1-F1
#
_entry.id   AF-A0AAW4Z8A1-F1
#
_cell.length_a   1.000
_cell.length_b   1.000
_cell.length_c   1.000
_cell.angle_alpha   90.00
_cell.angle_beta   90.00
_cell.angle_gamma   90.00
#
_symmetry.space_group_name_H-M   'P 1'
#
loop_
_entity.id
_entity.type
_entity.pdbx_description
1 polymer ?
#
loop_
_entity_poly.entity_id
_entity_poly.type
_entity_poly.pdbx_seq_one_letter_code
_entity_poly.pdbx_strand_id
1 'polypeptide(L)'
;MYSKEIFEIAMTSCGYIADKVVYIDGSQDVRKIEGRVGIPKKVTISGNRRTIIEEKKFRWDAVGRCFSLQSNVRQRRYDLPLMTIVEFNKQKESERQML
;
A
#
# COMPACT_ATOMS: atom_id res chain seq x y z
N MET A 1 -11.12 11.54 3.50
CA MET A 1 -9.90 10.73 3.36
C MET A 1 -10.23 9.29 3.76
N TYR A 2 -9.27 8.36 3.74
CA TYR A 2 -9.49 7.00 4.21
C TYR A 2 -8.84 6.80 5.60
N SER A 3 -9.45 5.93 6.40
CA SER A 3 -8.92 5.52 7.70
C SER A 3 -7.68 4.63 7.54
N LYS A 4 -6.92 4.47 8.63
CA LYS A 4 -5.79 3.54 8.70
C LYS A 4 -6.18 2.12 8.28
N GLU A 5 -7.33 1.65 8.71
CA GLU A 5 -7.81 0.30 8.44
C GLU A 5 -7.96 0.02 6.93
N ILE A 6 -8.53 0.97 6.17
CA ILE A 6 -8.65 0.83 4.72
C ILE A 6 -7.27 0.74 4.05
N PHE A 7 -6.30 1.52 4.53
CA PHE A 7 -4.92 1.44 4.05
C PHE A 7 -4.26 0.11 4.41
N GLU A 8 -4.44 -0.40 5.64
CA GLU A 8 -3.86 -1.67 6.06
C GLU A 8 -4.40 -2.83 5.22
N ILE A 9 -5.72 -2.88 5.00
CA ILE A 9 -6.34 -3.88 4.13
C ILE A 9 -5.76 -3.78 2.71
N ALA A 10 -5.72 -2.57 2.13
CA ALA A 10 -5.19 -2.38 0.78
C ALA A 10 -3.72 -2.80 0.66
N MET A 11 -2.87 -2.43 1.62
CA MET A 11 -1.46 -2.81 1.63
C MET A 11 -1.29 -4.32 1.74
N THR A 12 -2.01 -4.98 2.65
CA THR A 12 -1.98 -6.44 2.78
C THR A 12 -2.44 -7.13 1.50
N SER A 13 -3.53 -6.67 0.87
CA SER A 13 -4.01 -7.22 -0.40
C SER A 13 -2.99 -7.07 -1.53
N CYS A 14 -2.18 -6.01 -1.52
CA CYS A 14 -1.11 -5.80 -2.50
C CYS A 14 0.22 -6.49 -2.13
N GLY A 15 0.33 -7.11 -0.95
CA GLY A 15 1.57 -7.69 -0.45
C GLY A 15 2.62 -6.64 -0.02
N TYR A 16 2.16 -5.46 0.40
CA TYR A 16 3.01 -4.36 0.86
C TYR A 16 3.04 -4.31 2.40
N ILE A 17 4.10 -3.70 2.95
CA ILE A 17 4.31 -3.60 4.39
C ILE A 17 4.27 -2.12 4.78
N ALA A 18 3.42 -1.77 5.75
CA ALA A 18 3.41 -0.43 6.33
C ALA A 18 4.53 -0.28 7.37
N ASP A 19 5.30 0.80 7.30
CA ASP A 19 6.35 1.13 8.27
C ASP A 19 5.96 2.33 9.15
N LYS A 20 5.29 3.34 8.57
CA LYS A 20 4.89 4.57 9.28
C LYS A 20 3.59 5.14 8.74
N VAL A 21 2.68 5.52 9.64
CA VAL A 21 1.43 6.21 9.31
C VAL A 21 1.49 7.64 9.84
N VAL A 22 1.08 8.61 9.03
CA VAL A 22 0.96 10.02 9.38
C VAL A 22 -0.48 10.43 9.20
N TYR A 23 -1.12 10.84 10.29
CA TYR A 23 -2.51 11.29 10.32
C TYR A 23 -2.62 12.77 9.96
N ILE A 24 -3.83 13.20 9.64
CA ILE A 24 -4.18 14.62 9.56
C ILE A 24 -4.42 15.13 10.98
N ASP A 25 -3.89 16.31 11.30
CA ASP A 25 -4.00 16.91 12.62
C ASP A 25 -5.46 17.02 13.06
N GLY A 26 -5.77 16.50 14.25
CA GLY A 26 -7.12 16.51 14.81
C GLY A 26 -8.09 15.47 14.22
N SER A 27 -7.62 14.51 13.41
CA SER A 27 -8.47 13.43 12.87
C SER A 27 -7.79 12.05 12.93
N GLN A 28 -8.57 11.00 12.71
CA GLN A 28 -8.08 9.62 12.51
C GLN A 28 -7.81 9.29 11.03
N ASP A 29 -7.95 10.28 10.15
CA ASP A 29 -7.74 10.10 8.71
C ASP A 29 -6.26 10.11 8.36
N VAL A 30 -5.88 9.24 7.43
CA VAL A 30 -4.51 9.12 6.96
C VAL A 30 -4.17 10.27 6.01
N ARG A 31 -3.12 11.02 6.33
CA ARG A 31 -2.49 12.00 5.43
C ARG A 31 -1.49 11.35 4.49
N LYS A 32 -0.68 10.44 5.03
CA LYS A 32 0.43 9.79 4.33
C LYS A 32 0.81 8.47 5.01
N ILE A 33 1.22 7.49 4.22
CA ILE A 33 1.88 6.26 4.72
C ILE A 33 3.24 6.11 4.07
N GLU A 34 4.20 5.57 4.81
CA GLU A 34 5.48 5.08 4.31
C GLU A 34 5.56 3.57 4.56
N GLY A 35 6.23 2.85 3.68
CA GLY A 35 6.29 1.40 3.73
C GLY A 35 7.18 0.79 2.65
N ARG A 36 7.11 -0.53 2.52
CA ARG A 36 7.97 -1.34 1.66
C ARG A 36 7.18 -2.21 0.69
N VAL A 37 7.75 -2.38 -0.50
CA VAL A 37 7.27 -3.29 -1.54
C VAL A 37 8.40 -4.26 -1.88
N GLY A 38 8.12 -5.56 -1.87
CA GLY A 38 9.03 -6.58 -2.36
C GLY A 38 9.06 -6.60 -3.89
N ILE A 39 10.23 -6.38 -4.48
CA ILE A 39 10.43 -6.38 -5.93
C ILE A 39 11.36 -7.54 -6.31
N PRO A 40 10.90 -8.49 -7.14
CA PRO A 40 11.77 -9.53 -7.66
C PRO A 40 12.90 -8.94 -8.50
N LYS A 41 14.13 -9.31 -8.18
CA LYS A 41 15.34 -8.89 -8.89
C LYS A 41 16.17 -10.11 -9.27
N LYS A 42 16.55 -10.17 -10.54
CA LYS A 42 17.48 -11.18 -11.05
C LYS A 42 18.91 -10.76 -10.72
N VAL A 43 19.62 -11.62 -10.01
CA VAL A 43 21.03 -11.43 -9.62
C VAL A 43 21.83 -12.68 -9.95
N THR A 44 23.14 -12.52 -10.12
CA THR A 44 24.07 -13.66 -10.26
C THR A 44 24.79 -13.85 -8.93
N ILE A 45 24.63 -15.00 -8.30
CA ILE A 45 25.29 -15.37 -7.04
C ILE A 45 26.11 -16.63 -7.32
N SER A 46 27.43 -16.54 -7.16
CA SER A 46 28.36 -17.64 -7.41
C SER A 46 28.16 -18.30 -8.79
N GLY A 47 28.11 -17.48 -9.85
CA GLY A 47 27.93 -17.92 -11.23
C GLY A 47 26.50 -18.35 -11.60
N ASN A 48 25.59 -18.48 -10.64
CA ASN A 48 24.22 -18.93 -10.88
C ASN A 48 23.23 -17.76 -10.89
N ARG A 49 22.38 -17.70 -11.91
CA ARG A 49 21.25 -16.75 -11.94
C ARG A 49 20.21 -17.16 -10.91
N ARG A 50 19.91 -16.25 -9.98
CA ARG A 50 18.87 -16.40 -8.95
C ARG A 50 17.95 -15.19 -8.96
N THR A 51 16.71 -15.39 -8.52
CA THR A 51 15.78 -14.30 -8.25
C THR A 51 15.72 -14.09 -6.75
N ILE A 52 16.01 -12.87 -6.31
CA ILE A 52 15.87 -12.45 -4.91
C ILE A 52 14.75 -11.42 -4.81
N ILE A 53 14.20 -11.22 -3.62
CA ILE A 53 13.27 -10.12 -3.35
C ILE A 53 14.08 -8.96 -2.77
N GLU A 54 14.07 -7.83 -3.46
CA GLU A 54 14.60 -6.56 -2.95
C GLU A 54 13.45 -5.75 -2.34
N GLU A 55 13.57 -5.37 -1.08
CA GLU A 55 12.60 -4.47 -0.46
C GLU A 55 12.89 -3.02 -0.85
N LYS A 56 11.91 -2.37 -1.47
CA LYS A 56 12.01 -0.96 -1.84
C LYS A 56 11.03 -0.12 -1.03
N LYS A 57 11.53 1.00 -0.49
CA LYS A 57 10.72 1.92 0.31
C LYS A 57 9.97 2.92 -0.57
N PHE A 58 8.71 3.14 -0.23
CA PHE A 58 7.81 4.08 -0.91
C PHE A 58 6.97 4.85 0.11
N ARG A 59 6.25 5.84 -0.39
CA ARG A 59 5.22 6.55 0.34
C ARG A 59 3.94 6.66 -0.47
N TRP A 60 2.81 6.67 0.22
CA TRP A 60 1.49 6.84 -0.34
C TRP A 60 0.84 8.09 0.25
N ASP A 61 0.14 8.85 -0.59
CA ASP A 61 -0.67 9.98 -0.15
C ASP A 61 -2.04 9.52 0.39
N ALA A 62 -2.85 10.47 0.85
CA ALA A 62 -4.17 10.24 1.41
C ALA A 62 -5.19 9.56 0.47
N VAL A 63 -4.90 9.48 -0.83
CA VAL A 63 -5.76 8.84 -1.83
C VAL A 63 -5.13 7.57 -2.42
N GLY A 64 -3.99 7.12 -1.87
CA GLY A 64 -3.35 5.87 -2.24
C GLY A 64 -2.38 5.98 -3.42
N ARG A 65 -1.99 7.18 -3.86
CA ARG A 65 -1.00 7.32 -4.93
C ARG A 65 0.40 7.11 -4.38
N CYS A 66 1.17 6.27 -5.05
CA CYS A 66 2.52 5.89 -4.66
C CYS A 66 3.57 6.82 -5.25
N PHE A 67 4.56 7.14 -4.43
CA PHE A 67 5.74 7.92 -4.79
C PHE A 67 6.99 7.29 -4.19
N SER A 68 8.13 7.54 -4.81
CA SER A 68 9.43 7.26 -4.18
C SER A 68 9.49 7.89 -2.78
N LEU A 69 10.11 7.20 -1.82
CA LEU A 69 10.21 7.72 -0.45
C LEU A 69 10.88 9.11 -0.40
N GLN A 70 11.98 9.26 -1.15
CA GLN A 70 12.86 10.44 -1.12
C GLN A 70 12.57 11.49 -2.19
N SER A 71 11.63 11.24 -3.12
CA SER A 71 11.34 12.18 -4.21
C SER A 71 9.84 12.23 -4.54
N ASN A 72 9.45 13.18 -5.39
CA ASN A 72 8.07 13.29 -5.89
C ASN A 72 7.82 12.46 -7.16
N VAL A 73 8.73 11.55 -7.51
CA VAL A 73 8.54 10.67 -8.66
C VAL A 73 7.42 9.69 -8.36
N ARG A 74 6.33 9.78 -9.14
CA ARG A 74 5.15 8.91 -8.99
C ARG A 74 5.44 7.50 -9.51
N GLN A 75 4.98 6.50 -8.77
CA GLN A 75 5.23 5.09 -9.01
C GLN A 75 3.91 4.32 -9.16
N ARG A 76 3.15 4.67 -10.20
CA ARG A 76 1.74 4.24 -10.41
C ARG A 76 1.50 2.74 -10.27
N ARG A 77 2.49 1.92 -10.63
CA ARG A 77 2.43 0.45 -10.53
C ARG A 77 2.18 -0.03 -9.10
N TYR A 78 2.51 0.78 -8.10
CA TYR A 78 2.38 0.46 -6.68
C TYR A 78 1.31 1.32 -5.99
N ASP A 79 0.41 1.97 -6.74
CA ASP A 79 -0.73 2.68 -6.15
C ASP A 79 -1.62 1.71 -5.37
N LEU A 80 -2.22 2.18 -4.27
CA LEU A 80 -3.14 1.39 -3.44
C LEU A 80 -4.59 1.50 -3.95
N PRO A 81 -5.32 0.38 -4.05
CA PRO A 81 -6.70 0.38 -4.52
C PRO A 81 -7.71 0.74 -3.42
N LEU A 82 -7.54 1.89 -2.76
CA LEU A 82 -8.34 2.25 -1.56
C LEU A 82 -9.84 2.31 -1.83
N MET A 83 -10.27 2.85 -2.98
CA MET A 83 -11.69 2.93 -3.33
C MET A 83 -12.30 1.53 -3.49
N THR A 84 -11.57 0.63 -4.15
CA THR A 84 -12.01 -0.76 -4.35
C THR A 84 -12.20 -1.48 -3.01
N ILE A 85 -11.32 -1.24 -2.03
CA ILE A 85 -11.49 -1.80 -0.67
C ILE A 85 -12.77 -1.26 -0.01
N VAL A 86 -13.04 0.04 -0.14
CA VAL A 86 -14.27 0.64 0.43
C VAL A 86 -15.53 0.08 -0.22
N GLU A 87 -15.56 -0.02 -1.55
CA GLU A 87 -16.69 -0.59 -2.28
C GLU A 87 -16.92 -2.06 -1.91
N PHE A 88 -15.86 -2.85 -1.80
CA PHE A 88 -15.92 -4.23 -1.38
C PHE A 88 -16.48 -4.38 0.05
N ASN A 89 -16.03 -3.55 0.99
CA ASN A 89 -16.54 -3.57 2.36
C ASN A 89 -18.03 -3.23 2.43
N LYS A 90 -18.50 -2.23 1.66
CA LYS A 90 -19.92 -1.87 1.59
C LYS A 90 -20.78 -3.01 1.05
N GLN A 91 -20.31 -3.71 0.02
CA GLN A 91 -21.01 -4.87 -0.53
C GLN A 91 -21.14 -5.98 0.52
N LYS A 92 -20.04 -6.31 1.21
CA LYS A 92 -20.00 -7.31 2.27
C LYS A 92 -20.92 -6.98 3.46
N GLU A 93 -21.01 -5.71 3.83
CA GLU A 93 -21.94 -5.25 4.87
C GLU A 93 -23.40 -5.38 4.42
N SER A 94 -23.70 -5.03 3.17
CA SER A 94 -25.03 -5.16 2.59
C SER A 94 -25.50 -6.61 2.56
N GLU A 95 -24.63 -7.53 2.14
CA GLU A 95 -24.90 -8.98 2.13
C GLU A 95 -25.18 -9.52 3.54
N ARG A 96 -24.46 -9.04 4.56
CA ARG A 96 -24.67 -9.44 5.96
C ARG A 96 -26.00 -8.98 6.53
N GLN A 97 -26.55 -7.86 6.07
CA GLN A 97 -27.84 -7.34 6.55
C GLN A 97 -29.04 -8.03 5.89
N MET A 98 -28.82 -8.77 4.79
CA MET A 98 -29.87 -9.54 4.10
C MET A 98 -30.00 -10.99 4.62
N LEU A 99 -29.13 -11.41 5.54
CA LEU A 99 -29.13 -12.72 6.20
C LEU A 99 -29.69 -12.60 7.62
#